data_AF-I1RJ21-F1
#
_entry.id   AF-I1RJ21-F1
#
_cell.length_a   1.000
_cell.length_b   1.000
_cell.length_c   1.000
_cell.angle_alpha   90.00
_cell.angle_beta   90.00
_cell.angle_gamma   90.00
#
_symmetry.space_group_name_H-M   'P 1'
#
loop_
_entity.id
_entity.type
_entity.pdbx_description
1 polymer ?
#
loop_
_entity_poly.entity_id
_entity_poly.type
_entity_poly.pdbx_seq_one_letter_code
_entity_poly.pdbx_strand_id
1 'polypeptide(L)'
;MMRSDLFLLSTLISGAYTAQISVGQQQQSGGKNYHVAWWEGDTPCDGLGHLLGSVDKSLCSFDFQLQNQGSVYHFAYCGTDDLAIYRNDGSLYGKCSTKDFGKKLKCQNSHDIIKQYVCG
;
A
#
# COMPACT_ATOMS: atom_id res chain seq x y z
N MET A 1 5.32 42.23 40.46
CA MET A 1 6.07 41.21 39.71
C MET A 1 5.27 39.92 39.77
N MET A 2 4.59 39.56 38.68
CA MET A 2 3.88 38.29 38.57
C MET A 2 4.07 37.86 37.11
N ARG A 3 4.93 36.87 36.89
CA ARG A 3 5.14 36.23 35.60
C ARG A 3 4.05 35.18 35.46
N SER A 4 3.13 35.40 34.52
CA SER A 4 2.16 34.39 34.11
C SER A 4 2.82 33.50 33.07
N ASP A 5 3.26 32.31 33.49
CA ASP A 5 3.75 31.27 32.59
C ASP A 5 2.54 30.62 31.90
N LEU A 6 2.30 31.02 30.65
CA LEU A 6 1.27 30.45 29.79
C LEU A 6 1.79 29.13 29.19
N PHE A 7 1.50 28.01 29.84
CA PHE A 7 1.75 26.68 29.27
C PHE A 7 0.68 26.39 28.19
N LEU A 8 1.02 26.62 26.93
CA LEU A 8 0.25 26.13 25.78
C LEU A 8 0.44 24.62 25.67
N LEU A 9 -0.48 23.83 26.25
CA LEU A 9 -0.64 22.42 25.92
C LEU A 9 -1.19 22.32 24.49
N SER A 10 -0.29 22.14 23.52
CA SER A 10 -0.65 21.70 22.18
C SER A 10 -0.95 20.20 22.22
N THR A 11 -2.21 19.84 22.45
CA THR A 11 -2.73 18.49 22.22
C THR A 11 -2.66 18.22 20.72
N LEU A 12 -1.61 17.52 20.29
CA LEU A 12 -1.59 16.86 18.99
C LEU A 12 -2.66 15.77 19.01
N ILE A 13 -3.83 16.09 18.46
CA ILE A 13 -4.81 15.07 18.08
C ILE A 13 -4.18 14.34 16.88
N SER A 14 -3.33 13.36 17.16
CA SER A 14 -2.92 12.38 16.17
C SER A 14 -4.15 11.53 15.85
N GLY A 15 -4.97 12.00 14.91
CA GLY A 15 -5.95 11.14 14.25
C GLY A 15 -5.18 9.94 13.72
N ALA A 16 -5.48 8.76 14.24
CA ALA A 16 -4.89 7.51 13.75
C ALA A 16 -5.49 7.23 12.37
N TYR A 17 -4.98 7.91 11.35
CA TYR A 17 -5.22 7.52 9.97
C TYR A 17 -4.46 6.22 9.77
N THR A 18 -5.19 5.11 9.63
CA THR A 18 -4.60 3.86 9.13
C THR A 18 -4.00 4.19 7.77
N ALA A 19 -2.68 4.08 7.64
CA ALA A 19 -1.99 4.34 6.37
C ALA A 19 -2.63 3.48 5.27
N GLN A 20 -2.88 4.02 4.08
CA GLN A 20 -3.44 3.19 3.02
C GLN A 20 -2.33 2.36 2.38
N ILE A 21 -2.67 1.17 1.90
CA ILE A 21 -1.76 0.30 1.14
C ILE A 21 -2.15 0.39 -0.32
N SER A 22 -1.19 0.68 -1.17
CA SER A 22 -1.35 0.62 -2.61
C SER A 22 -0.78 -0.66 -3.18
N VAL A 23 -1.48 -1.18 -4.19
CA VAL A 23 -1.11 -2.41 -4.90
C VAL A 23 -1.24 -2.17 -6.38
N GLY A 24 -0.26 -2.62 -7.14
CA GLY A 24 -0.22 -2.35 -8.57
C GLY A 24 0.54 -3.38 -9.35
N GLN A 25 0.64 -3.11 -10.66
CA GLN A 25 1.37 -3.95 -11.59
C GLN A 25 2.55 -3.17 -12.15
N GLN A 26 3.75 -3.72 -11.99
CA GLN A 26 4.99 -3.15 -12.52
C GLN A 26 5.57 -4.11 -13.54
N GLN A 27 5.89 -3.62 -14.73
CA GLN A 27 6.67 -4.41 -15.69
C GLN A 27 8.08 -4.59 -15.14
N GLN A 28 8.68 -5.77 -15.25
CA GLN A 28 10.06 -6.00 -14.83
C GLN A 28 10.93 -6.23 -16.07
N SER A 29 12.25 -6.11 -15.90
CA SER A 29 13.20 -6.41 -16.96
C SER A 29 12.93 -7.82 -17.53
N GLY A 30 12.78 -7.91 -18.85
CA GLY A 30 12.28 -9.12 -19.53
C GLY A 30 10.79 -9.10 -19.89
N GLY A 31 10.09 -8.00 -19.66
CA GLY A 31 8.76 -7.71 -20.21
C GLY A 31 7.58 -8.30 -19.44
N LYS A 32 7.82 -9.07 -18.37
CA LYS A 32 6.80 -9.67 -17.52
C LYS A 32 6.28 -8.66 -16.50
N ASN A 33 4.98 -8.68 -16.22
CA ASN A 33 4.40 -7.85 -15.18
C ASN A 33 4.39 -8.60 -13.84
N TYR A 34 4.67 -7.88 -12.76
CA TYR A 34 4.64 -8.38 -11.40
C TYR A 34 3.70 -7.53 -10.57
N HIS A 35 3.01 -8.16 -9.62
CA HIS A 35 2.30 -7.42 -8.58
C HIS A 35 3.32 -6.81 -7.60
N VAL A 36 3.07 -5.58 -7.19
CA VAL A 36 3.89 -4.83 -6.23
C VAL A 36 2.97 -4.13 -5.23
N ALA A 37 3.36 -4.09 -3.96
CA ALA A 37 2.65 -3.41 -2.89
C ALA A 37 3.54 -2.34 -2.22
N TRP A 38 2.97 -1.22 -1.82
CA TRP A 38 3.67 -0.12 -1.14
C TRP A 38 2.71 0.68 -0.25
N TRP A 39 3.24 1.55 0.61
CA TRP A 39 2.42 2.50 1.36
C TRP A 39 1.91 3.58 0.42
N GLU A 40 0.61 3.90 0.49
CA GLU A 40 0.08 5.00 -0.31
C GLU A 40 0.71 6.33 0.12
N GLY A 41 1.13 7.12 -0.87
CA GLY A 41 1.93 8.32 -0.68
C GLY A 41 3.44 8.11 -0.86
N ASP A 42 3.93 6.87 -0.72
CA ASP A 42 5.30 6.49 -1.09
C ASP A 42 5.40 6.09 -2.57
N THR A 43 6.63 5.90 -3.05
CA THR A 43 6.88 5.41 -4.41
C THR A 43 7.21 3.90 -4.41
N PRO A 44 6.63 3.11 -5.33
CA PRO A 44 7.04 1.73 -5.53
C PRO A 44 8.28 1.59 -6.43
N CYS A 45 8.75 2.69 -7.04
CA CYS A 45 9.87 2.68 -7.97
C CYS A 45 11.19 2.33 -7.27
N ASP A 46 12.19 1.95 -8.06
CA ASP A 46 13.59 1.82 -7.65
C ASP A 46 13.81 0.87 -6.45
N GLY A 47 12.98 -0.18 -6.37
CA GLY A 47 13.06 -1.22 -5.33
C GLY A 47 12.41 -0.86 -4.00
N LEU A 48 11.71 0.27 -3.93
CA LEU A 48 11.01 0.71 -2.72
C LEU A 48 9.64 0.04 -2.55
N GLY A 49 9.06 -0.46 -3.64
CA GLY A 49 7.89 -1.33 -3.58
C GLY A 49 8.25 -2.77 -3.21
N HIS A 50 7.36 -3.43 -2.47
CA HIS A 50 7.47 -4.85 -2.17
C HIS A 50 6.94 -5.68 -3.33
N LEU A 51 7.85 -6.38 -4.03
CA LEU A 51 7.51 -7.25 -5.15
C LEU A 51 6.86 -8.55 -4.64
N LEU A 52 5.65 -8.85 -5.09
CA LEU A 52 4.90 -10.04 -4.66
C LEU A 52 5.18 -11.25 -5.55
N GLY A 53 5.10 -11.07 -6.87
CA GLY A 53 5.24 -12.16 -7.84
C GLY A 53 4.59 -11.85 -9.19
N SER A 54 4.68 -12.79 -10.13
CA SER A 54 4.11 -12.61 -11.49
C SER A 54 2.60 -12.37 -11.44
N VAL A 55 2.10 -11.51 -12.33
CA VAL A 55 0.65 -11.27 -12.48
C VAL A 55 -0.13 -12.48 -12.99
N ASP A 56 0.56 -13.52 -13.47
CA ASP A 56 -0.04 -14.81 -13.85
C ASP A 56 -0.58 -15.59 -12.64
N LYS A 57 -0.23 -15.16 -11.42
CA LYS A 57 -0.78 -15.68 -10.17
C LYS A 57 -1.77 -14.69 -9.58
N SER A 58 -2.79 -15.23 -8.91
CA SER A 58 -3.74 -14.42 -8.16
C SER A 58 -3.04 -13.66 -7.04
N LEU A 59 -3.45 -12.43 -6.77
CA LEU A 59 -2.99 -11.65 -5.61
C LEU A 59 -3.16 -12.43 -4.29
N CYS A 60 -4.23 -13.24 -4.21
CA CYS A 60 -4.58 -14.04 -3.03
C CYS A 60 -3.63 -15.23 -2.80
N SER A 61 -2.65 -15.44 -3.68
CA SER A 61 -1.59 -16.43 -3.50
C SER A 61 -0.36 -15.86 -2.78
N PHE A 62 -0.40 -14.59 -2.38
CA PHE A 62 0.72 -13.91 -1.76
C PHE A 62 0.36 -13.35 -0.39
N ASP A 63 1.18 -13.71 0.58
CA ASP A 63 1.34 -12.96 1.82
C ASP A 63 2.46 -11.94 1.63
N PHE A 64 2.37 -10.81 2.31
CA PHE A 64 3.38 -9.77 2.20
C PHE A 64 3.56 -8.96 3.47
N GLN A 65 4.71 -8.32 3.55
CA GLN A 65 5.06 -7.40 4.63
C GLN A 65 5.69 -6.16 4.01
N LEU A 66 5.11 -5.00 4.31
CA LEU A 66 5.68 -3.73 3.89
C LEU A 66 6.80 -3.32 4.84
N GLN A 67 7.80 -2.63 4.30
CA GLN A 67 8.92 -2.12 5.09
C GLN A 67 8.40 -1.22 6.23
N ASN A 68 9.13 -1.22 7.34
CA ASN A 68 8.83 -0.44 8.54
C ASN A 68 7.58 -0.86 9.33
N GLN A 69 6.99 -2.03 9.04
CA GLN A 69 6.00 -2.67 9.93
C GLN A 69 6.27 -4.15 10.15
N GLY A 70 5.89 -4.65 11.34
CA GLY A 70 6.00 -6.06 11.74
C GLY A 70 4.82 -6.94 11.32
N SER A 71 3.80 -6.37 10.66
CA SER A 71 2.57 -7.07 10.32
C SER A 71 2.68 -7.76 8.96
N VAL A 72 2.25 -9.02 8.93
CA VAL A 72 2.02 -9.75 7.68
C VAL A 72 0.57 -9.52 7.24
N TYR A 73 0.39 -9.30 5.95
CA TYR A 73 -0.88 -9.06 5.29
C TYR A 73 -1.14 -10.12 4.21
N HIS A 74 -2.41 -10.36 3.92
CA HIS A 74 -2.83 -11.20 2.81
C HIS A 74 -4.04 -10.59 2.10
N PHE A 75 -4.21 -10.94 0.84
CA PHE A 75 -5.34 -10.50 0.02
C PHE A 75 -6.53 -11.45 0.13
N ALA A 76 -7.73 -10.89 0.08
CA ALA A 76 -8.99 -11.62 -0.01
C ALA A 76 -9.86 -11.08 -1.15
N TYR A 77 -10.76 -11.93 -1.66
CA TYR A 77 -11.71 -11.58 -2.73
C TYR A 77 -11.04 -11.10 -4.03
N CYS A 78 -9.87 -11.65 -4.36
CA CYS A 78 -9.11 -11.26 -5.55
C CYS A 78 -9.87 -11.53 -6.84
N GLY A 79 -9.81 -10.58 -7.77
CA GLY A 79 -10.54 -10.64 -9.05
C GLY A 79 -12.00 -10.17 -8.94
N THR A 80 -12.40 -9.61 -7.79
CA THR A 80 -13.71 -9.00 -7.59
C THR A 80 -13.59 -7.52 -7.23
N ASP A 81 -14.69 -6.79 -7.29
CA ASP A 81 -14.77 -5.39 -6.84
C ASP A 81 -14.68 -5.24 -5.31
N ASP A 82 -14.71 -6.35 -4.56
CA ASP A 82 -14.61 -6.42 -3.10
C ASP A 82 -13.21 -6.80 -2.60
N LEU A 83 -12.17 -6.67 -3.45
CA LEU A 83 -10.78 -6.92 -3.07
C LEU A 83 -10.46 -6.26 -1.72
N ALA A 84 -9.84 -7.00 -0.81
CA ALA A 84 -9.54 -6.53 0.53
C ALA A 84 -8.19 -7.05 1.02
N ILE A 85 -7.63 -6.35 2.00
CA ILE A 85 -6.43 -6.76 2.74
C ILE A 85 -6.84 -7.13 4.15
N TYR A 86 -6.29 -8.24 4.64
CA TYR A 86 -6.42 -8.69 6.01
C TYR A 86 -5.05 -8.79 6.66
N ARG A 87 -5.00 -8.55 7.97
CA ARG A 87 -3.81 -8.83 8.78
C ARG A 87 -3.75 -10.32 9.09
N ASN A 88 -2.55 -10.80 9.46
CA ASN A 88 -2.34 -12.20 9.83
C ASN A 88 -3.18 -12.67 11.04
N ASP A 89 -3.66 -11.76 11.88
CA ASP A 89 -4.59 -12.07 12.97
C ASP A 89 -6.05 -12.27 12.50
N GLY A 90 -6.31 -12.18 11.20
CA GLY A 90 -7.63 -12.30 10.59
C GLY A 90 -8.47 -11.02 10.65
N SER A 91 -7.96 -9.93 11.22
CA SER A 91 -8.66 -8.64 11.22
C SER A 91 -8.59 -7.98 9.84
N LEU A 92 -9.70 -7.35 9.44
CA LEU A 92 -9.75 -6.56 8.21
C LEU A 92 -8.80 -5.37 8.33
N TYR A 93 -7.90 -5.22 7.36
CA TYR A 93 -7.09 -4.01 7.21
C TYR A 93 -7.90 -2.92 6.54
N GLY A 94 -8.42 -3.22 5.34
CA GLY A 94 -9.17 -2.28 4.53
C GLY A 94 -9.63 -2.93 3.23
N LYS A 95 -10.74 -2.42 2.69
CA LYS A 95 -11.19 -2.73 1.34
C LYS A 95 -10.42 -1.88 0.33
N CYS A 96 -10.17 -2.46 -0.83
CA CYS A 96 -9.48 -1.80 -1.92
C CYS A 96 -10.47 -1.08 -2.83
N SER A 97 -10.18 0.18 -3.13
CA SER A 97 -10.93 0.97 -4.10
C SER A 97 -10.35 0.77 -5.50
N THR A 98 -11.25 0.56 -6.47
CA THR A 98 -10.92 0.52 -7.90
C THR A 98 -10.95 1.89 -8.56
N LYS A 99 -11.17 2.97 -7.80
CA LYS A 99 -11.22 4.35 -8.35
C LYS A 99 -9.96 4.75 -9.12
N ASP A 100 -8.83 4.18 -8.74
CA ASP A 100 -7.52 4.45 -9.34
C ASP A 100 -7.06 3.34 -10.30
N PHE A 101 -7.96 2.42 -10.64
CA PHE A 101 -7.70 1.33 -11.57
C PHE A 101 -7.36 1.89 -12.96
N GLY A 102 -6.09 1.82 -13.34
CA GLY A 102 -5.56 2.34 -14.60
C GLY A 102 -4.76 3.64 -14.48
N LYS A 103 -4.65 4.23 -13.28
CA LYS A 103 -3.64 5.27 -13.04
C LYS A 103 -2.25 4.68 -13.25
N LYS A 104 -1.43 5.40 -14.01
CA LYS A 104 -0.04 5.06 -14.24
C LYS A 104 0.86 5.91 -13.35
N LEU A 105 1.79 5.27 -12.65
CA LEU A 105 2.84 5.96 -11.92
C LEU A 105 4.13 5.78 -12.72
N LYS A 106 4.69 6.90 -13.20
CA LYS A 106 5.89 6.88 -14.01
C LYS A 106 7.12 6.71 -13.14
N CYS A 107 7.95 5.72 -13.45
CA CYS A 107 9.23 5.51 -12.78
C CYS A 107 10.36 5.98 -13.71
N GLN A 108 11.36 6.69 -13.17
CA GLN A 108 12.45 7.22 -13.99
C GLN A 108 13.50 6.16 -14.34
N ASN A 109 13.92 5.37 -13.34
CA ASN A 109 14.99 4.37 -13.47
C ASN A 109 14.47 2.92 -13.39
N SER A 110 13.16 2.76 -13.29
CA SER A 110 12.46 1.49 -13.26
C SER A 110 11.21 1.58 -14.14
N HIS A 111 10.53 0.46 -14.36
CA HIS A 111 9.32 0.47 -15.18
C HIS A 111 8.14 1.09 -14.43
N ASP A 112 7.26 1.75 -15.19
CA ASP A 112 6.02 2.35 -14.71
C ASP A 112 5.09 1.32 -14.04
N ILE A 113 4.33 1.81 -13.05
CA ILE A 113 3.14 1.12 -12.57
C ILE A 113 2.02 1.38 -13.56
N ILE A 114 1.32 0.33 -13.98
CA ILE A 114 0.29 0.42 -15.04
C ILE A 114 -1.14 0.21 -14.55
N LYS A 115 -1.30 -0.24 -13.29
CA LYS A 115 -2.58 -0.38 -12.58
C LYS A 115 -2.36 -0.16 -11.10
N GLN A 116 -3.32 0.43 -10.40
CA GLN A 116 -3.27 0.68 -8.97
C GLN A 116 -4.63 0.41 -8.31
N TYR A 117 -4.57 -0.18 -7.12
CA TYR A 117 -5.65 -0.24 -6.14
C TYR A 117 -5.14 0.43 -4.86
N VAL A 118 -6.01 1.15 -4.16
CA VAL A 118 -5.70 1.76 -2.86
C VAL A 118 -6.61 1.14 -1.80
N CYS A 119 -6.03 0.62 -0.72
CA CYS A 119 -6.73 -0.17 0.29
C CYS A 119 -6.53 0.44 1.69
N GLY A 120 -7.63 0.75 2.39
CA GLY A 120 -7.59 1.35 3.73
C GLY A 120 -8.72 2.32 3.98
#